data_AF-A0A3D0DDD2-F1
#
_entry.id   AF-A0A3D0DDD2-F1
#
_cell.length_a   1.000
_cell.length_b   1.000
_cell.length_c   1.000
_cell.angle_alpha   90.00
_cell.angle_beta   90.00
_cell.angle_gamma   90.00
#
_symmetry.space_group_name_H-M   'P 1'
#
loop_
_entity.id
_entity.type
_entity.pdbx_description
1 polymer ?
#
loop_
_entity_poly.entity_id
_entity_poly.type
_entity_poly.pdbx_seq_one_letter_code
_entity_poly.pdbx_strand_id
1 'polypeptide(L)'
;MKLRFKLNGNDISIEASGGERVIDLLREKLELVGTKEGCGKGECGACTILLDGEPVCSCLLLSAQIIGREIITIEGIEMGPVKEAFENTGAVQCGF
;
A
#
# COMPACT_ATOMS: atom_id res chain seq x y z
N MET A 1 13.47 -11.21 9.68
CA MET A 1 13.30 -12.36 8.76
C MET A 1 13.30 -11.80 7.36
N LYS A 2 13.89 -12.52 6.41
CA LYS A 2 13.94 -12.08 5.03
C LYS A 2 12.57 -12.21 4.37
N LEU A 3 11.94 -11.09 4.05
CA LEU A 3 10.72 -11.02 3.27
C LEU A 3 11.07 -10.88 1.80
N ARG A 4 10.40 -11.64 0.93
CA ARG A 4 10.51 -11.53 -0.53
C ARG A 4 9.12 -11.45 -1.14
N PHE A 5 8.86 -10.39 -1.89
CA PHE A 5 7.55 -10.09 -2.49
C PHE A 5 7.74 -9.12 -3.66
N LYS A 6 6.70 -8.87 -4.42
CA LYS A 6 6.72 -7.93 -5.54
C LYS A 6 5.98 -6.65 -5.13
N LEU A 7 6.56 -5.49 -5.42
CA LEU A 7 6.02 -4.19 -5.06
C LEU A 7 6.05 -3.26 -6.26
N ASN A 8 4.88 -2.81 -6.71
CA ASN A 8 4.74 -1.91 -7.86
C ASN A 8 5.53 -2.43 -9.08
N GLY A 9 5.45 -3.74 -9.34
CA GLY A 9 6.16 -4.40 -10.43
C GLY A 9 7.61 -4.83 -10.15
N ASN A 10 8.22 -4.40 -9.03
CA ASN A 10 9.63 -4.68 -8.71
C ASN A 10 9.78 -5.77 -7.66
N ASP A 11 10.75 -6.67 -7.83
CA ASP A 11 11.08 -7.67 -6.81
C ASP A 11 11.78 -7.02 -5.61
N ILE A 12 11.20 -7.16 -4.42
CA ILE A 12 11.72 -6.63 -3.16
C ILE A 12 12.21 -7.77 -2.28
N SER A 13 13.35 -7.52 -1.61
CA SER A 13 13.92 -8.41 -0.61
C SER A 13 14.45 -7.59 0.57
N ILE A 14 13.79 -7.66 1.72
CA ILE A 14 14.10 -6.83 2.90
C ILE A 14 14.08 -7.65 4.21
N GLU A 15 14.93 -7.27 5.17
CA GLU A 15 14.87 -7.81 6.53
C GLU A 15 13.86 -7.01 7.38
N ALA A 16 12.79 -7.68 7.81
CA ALA A 16 11.76 -7.08 8.65
C ALA A 16 11.12 -8.11 9.59
N SER A 17 10.29 -7.66 10.53
CA SER A 17 9.52 -8.56 11.39
C SER A 17 8.31 -9.08 10.62
N GLY A 18 8.05 -10.39 10.66
CA GLY A 18 6.85 -10.96 10.04
C GLY A 18 5.53 -10.49 10.69
N GLY A 19 5.59 -9.99 11.93
CA GLY A 19 4.45 -9.44 12.66
C GLY A 19 4.31 -7.92 12.55
N GLU A 20 5.14 -7.24 11.77
CA GLU A 20 4.98 -5.81 11.49
C GLU A 20 3.81 -5.59 10.52
N ARG A 21 3.03 -4.53 10.73
CA ARG A 21 1.92 -4.19 9.83
C ARG A 21 2.48 -3.73 8.50
N VAL A 22 1.82 -4.10 7.40
CA VAL A 22 2.28 -3.75 6.05
C VAL A 22 2.29 -2.24 5.84
N ILE A 23 1.36 -1.50 6.45
CA ILE A 23 1.38 -0.03 6.39
C ILE A 23 2.69 0.56 6.97
N ASP A 24 3.20 0.00 8.07
CA ASP A 24 4.44 0.47 8.70
C ASP A 24 5.66 0.08 7.85
N LEU A 25 5.67 -1.16 7.32
CA LEU A 25 6.72 -1.61 6.39
C LEU A 25 6.82 -0.70 5.16
N LEU A 26 5.68 -0.37 4.54
CA LEU A 26 5.64 0.49 3.35
C LEU A 26 6.15 1.90 3.66
N ARG A 27 5.66 2.51 4.73
CA ARG A 27 5.92 3.93 5.02
C ARG A 27 7.28 4.17 5.66
N GLU A 28 7.67 3.34 6.63
CA GLU A 28 8.81 3.62 7.51
C GLU A 28 10.08 2.90 7.06
N LYS A 29 9.96 1.74 6.40
CA LYS A 29 11.12 0.96 5.93
C LYS A 29 11.38 1.09 4.44
N LEU A 30 10.32 1.21 3.65
CA LEU A 30 10.40 1.35 2.18
C LEU A 30 10.16 2.79 1.72
N GLU A 31 9.85 3.70 2.65
CA GLU A 31 9.67 5.14 2.41
C GLU A 31 8.59 5.47 1.35
N LEU A 32 7.64 4.55 1.14
CA LEU A 32 6.46 4.73 0.30
C LEU A 32 5.30 5.31 1.13
N VAL A 33 5.29 6.63 1.23
CA VAL A 33 4.41 7.39 2.13
C VAL A 33 3.04 7.74 1.52
N GLY A 34 2.77 7.33 0.28
CA GLY A 34 1.51 7.57 -0.43
C GLY A 34 0.33 6.84 0.21
N THR A 35 0.53 5.60 0.65
CA THR A 35 -0.46 4.87 1.46
C THR A 35 -0.55 5.50 2.86
N LYS A 36 -1.75 5.83 3.32
CA LYS A 36 -1.94 6.55 4.60
C LYS A 36 -2.47 5.68 5.71
N GLU A 37 -2.05 5.98 6.93
CA GLU A 37 -2.71 5.48 8.14
C GLU A 37 -3.66 6.56 8.69
N GLY A 38 -4.97 6.28 8.64
CA GLY A 38 -5.99 7.15 9.25
C GLY A 38 -6.48 6.62 10.60
N CYS A 39 -6.97 5.38 10.63
CA CYS A 39 -7.60 4.79 11.83
C CYS A 39 -6.85 3.61 12.46
N GLY A 40 -5.97 2.92 11.73
CA GLY A 40 -5.24 1.74 12.21
C GLY A 40 -6.10 0.49 12.50
N LYS A 41 -7.40 0.51 12.19
CA LYS A 41 -8.37 -0.52 12.56
C LYS A 41 -9.31 -0.99 11.43
N GLY A 42 -8.97 -0.68 10.18
CA GLY A 42 -9.69 -1.16 8.99
C GLY A 42 -11.03 -0.46 8.68
N GLU A 43 -11.32 0.68 9.30
CA GLU A 43 -12.60 1.38 9.10
C GLU A 43 -12.55 2.45 7.99
N CYS A 44 -11.45 3.21 7.87
CA CYS A 44 -11.43 4.40 7.01
C CYS A 44 -11.01 4.13 5.55
N GLY A 45 -10.41 2.98 5.25
CA GLY A 45 -9.91 2.67 3.91
C GLY A 45 -8.68 3.47 3.42
N ALA A 46 -8.18 4.46 4.18
CA ALA A 46 -7.03 5.30 3.77
C ALA A 46 -5.73 4.50 3.51
N CYS A 47 -5.63 3.31 4.11
CA CYS A 47 -4.49 2.41 3.97
C CYS A 47 -4.66 1.34 2.88
N THR A 48 -5.63 1.52 1.98
CA THR A 48 -5.93 0.52 0.95
C THR A 48 -4.76 0.36 -0.01
N ILE A 49 -4.34 -0.89 -0.20
CA ILE A 49 -3.41 -1.34 -1.24
C ILE A 49 -4.09 -2.45 -2.04
N LEU A 50 -3.57 -2.77 -3.23
CA LEU A 50 -3.94 -4.01 -3.90
C LEU A 50 -2.96 -5.10 -3.52
N LEU A 51 -3.48 -6.28 -3.17
CA LEU A 51 -2.71 -7.48 -2.88
C LEU A 51 -3.17 -8.59 -3.81
N ASP A 52 -2.33 -8.95 -4.78
CA ASP A 52 -2.67 -9.80 -5.93
C ASP A 52 -3.93 -9.31 -6.67
N GLY A 53 -4.06 -7.99 -6.82
CA GLY A 53 -5.18 -7.34 -7.51
C GLY A 53 -6.40 -7.04 -6.65
N GLU A 54 -6.48 -7.58 -5.43
CA GLU A 54 -7.63 -7.38 -4.53
C GLU A 54 -7.38 -6.25 -3.51
N PRO A 55 -8.35 -5.34 -3.28
CA PRO A 55 -8.20 -4.25 -2.33
C PRO A 55 -8.22 -4.76 -0.88
N VAL A 56 -7.20 -4.40 -0.10
CA VAL A 56 -7.07 -4.79 1.31
C VAL A 56 -6.58 -3.63 2.18
N CYS A 57 -6.97 -3.62 3.46
CA CYS A 57 -6.47 -2.67 4.44
C CYS A 57 -5.06 -3.09 4.93
N SER A 58 -4.02 -2.39 4.47
CA SER A 58 -2.63 -2.69 4.87
C SER A 58 -2.35 -2.52 6.37
N CYS A 59 -3.17 -1.74 7.10
CA CYS A 59 -3.06 -1.63 8.56
C CYS A 59 -3.47 -2.89 9.33
N LEU A 60 -4.22 -3.82 8.69
CA LEU A 60 -4.63 -5.09 9.28
C LEU A 60 -3.87 -6.29 8.68
N LEU A 61 -2.92 -6.04 7.79
CA LEU A 61 -2.14 -7.05 7.10
C LEU A 61 -0.75 -7.14 7.74
N LEU A 62 -0.29 -8.35 8.06
CA LEU A 62 1.04 -8.58 8.60
C LEU A 62 2.05 -8.87 7.48
N SER A 63 3.29 -8.43 7.67
CA SER A 63 4.36 -8.54 6.67
C SER A 63 4.73 -9.99 6.30
N ALA A 64 4.47 -10.96 7.17
CA ALA A 64 4.60 -12.37 6.82
C ALA A 64 3.58 -12.82 5.76
N GLN A 65 2.42 -12.18 5.67
CA GLN A 65 1.32 -12.57 4.77
C GLN A 65 1.51 -12.11 3.33
N ILE A 66 2.51 -11.26 3.06
CA ILE A 66 2.82 -10.74 1.72
C ILE A 66 3.96 -11.49 1.03
N ILE A 67 4.59 -12.46 1.70
CA ILE A 67 5.70 -13.22 1.13
C ILE A 67 5.23 -13.95 -0.13
N GLY A 68 5.92 -13.73 -1.24
CA GLY A 68 5.62 -14.32 -2.55
C GLY A 68 4.42 -13.70 -3.26
N ARG A 69 3.85 -12.61 -2.75
CA ARG A 69 2.67 -11.93 -3.30
C ARG A 69 3.05 -10.62 -3.97
N GLU A 70 2.13 -10.05 -4.74
CA GLU A 70 2.28 -8.74 -5.37
C GLU A 70 1.47 -7.67 -4.63
N ILE A 71 2.14 -6.58 -4.27
CA ILE A 71 1.54 -5.38 -3.71
C ILE A 71 1.59 -4.27 -4.75
N ILE A 72 0.47 -3.58 -4.92
CA ILE A 72 0.41 -2.31 -5.64
C ILE A 72 -0.06 -1.22 -4.68
N THR A 73 0.75 -0.19 -4.52
CA THR A 73 0.44 1.04 -3.78
C THR A 73 0.11 2.17 -4.76
N ILE A 74 -0.31 3.33 -4.25
CA ILE A 74 -0.62 4.49 -5.10
C ILE A 74 0.57 4.95 -5.95
N GLU A 75 1.80 4.75 -5.46
CA GLU A 75 3.04 5.07 -6.19
C GLU A 75 3.26 4.17 -7.41
N GLY A 76 2.64 2.99 -7.45
CA GLY A 76 2.68 2.07 -8.59
C GLY A 76 1.55 2.27 -9.60
N ILE A 77 0.61 3.17 -9.32
CA ILE A 77 -0.52 3.44 -10.22
C ILE A 77 -0.10 4.51 -11.24
N GLU A 78 -0.10 4.15 -12.52
CA GLU A 78 0.15 5.09 -13.61
C GLU A 78 -0.96 6.14 -13.74
N MET A 79 -0.63 7.28 -14.35
CA MET A 79 -1.64 8.24 -14.80
C MET A 79 -2.61 7.55 -15.76
N GLY A 80 -3.90 7.60 -15.44
CA GLY A 80 -4.94 6.99 -16.25
C GLY A 80 -6.30 7.65 -16.01
N PRO A 81 -7.36 7.15 -16.68
CA PRO A 81 -8.66 7.81 -16.71
C PRO A 81 -9.27 8.10 -15.34
N VAL A 82 -8.98 7.27 -14.33
CA VAL A 82 -9.45 7.46 -12.95
C VAL A 82 -8.82 8.70 -12.32
N LYS A 83 -7.50 8.87 -12.46
CA LYS A 83 -6.78 10.01 -11.86
C LYS A 83 -7.14 11.31 -12.57
N GLU A 84 -7.25 11.29 -13.90
CA GLU A 84 -7.74 12.44 -14.67
C GLU A 84 -9.16 12.84 -14.27
N ALA A 85 -10.05 11.86 -14.05
CA ALA A 85 -11.40 12.15 -13.58
C ALA A 85 -11.39 12.83 -12.20
N PHE A 86 -10.56 12.36 -11.26
CA PHE A 86 -10.43 12.96 -9.94
C PHE A 86 -10.00 14.44 -10.01
N GLU A 87 -9.03 14.74 -10.88
CA GLU A 87 -8.54 16.11 -11.13
C GLU A 87 -9.63 16.98 -11.76
N ASN A 88 -10.26 16.49 -12.84
CA ASN A 88 -11.25 17.25 -13.60
C ASN A 88 -12.54 17.55 -12.82
N THR A 89 -12.91 16.69 -11.86
CA THR A 89 -14.13 16.89 -11.07
C THR A 89 -13.87 17.52 -9.71
N GLY A 90 -12.63 17.84 -9.36
CA GLY A 90 -12.28 18.34 -8.02
C GLY A 90 -12.63 17.34 -6.91
N ALA A 91 -12.48 16.04 -7.17
CA ALA A 91 -12.83 14.97 -6.23
C ALA A 91 -11.92 14.91 -4.99
N VAL A 92 -10.88 15.76 -4.94
CA VAL A 92 -9.89 15.80 -3.86
C VAL A 92 -9.83 17.21 -3.27
N GLN A 93 -9.89 17.28 -1.94
CA GLN A 93 -9.63 18.51 -1.18
C GLN A 93 -8.30 18.39 -0.42
N CYS A 94 -8.30 17.83 0.79
CA CYS A 94 -7.07 17.67 1.57
C CYS A 94 -6.10 16.64 0.98
N GLY A 95 -6.61 15.66 0.22
CA GLY A 95 -5.79 14.62 -0.41
C GLY A 95 -5.08 13.69 0.57
N PHE A 96 -5.61 13.56 1.80
CA PHE A 96 -5.16 12.54 2.74
C PHE A 96 -5.53 11.16 2.24
#